data_AF-A0A2N1M486-F1
#
_entry.id   AF-A0A2N1M486-F1
#
_cell.length_a   1.000
_cell.length_b   1.000
_cell.length_c   1.000
_cell.angle_alpha   90.00
_cell.angle_beta   90.00
_cell.angle_gamma   90.00
#
_symmetry.space_group_name_H-M   'P 1'
#
loop_
_entity.id
_entity.type
_entity.pdbx_description
1 polymer ?
#
loop_
_entity_poly.entity_id
_entity_poly.type
_entity_poly.pdbx_seq_one_letter_code
_entity_poly.pdbx_strand_id
1 'polypeptide(L)'
;MFNCHWNNSETLAEIEWSSTFRVLKEELPTLDNLVKRKPHVYNSKWKCPMCFKDKETYSHLWKCEHLEQIYLNMIDKFQQYLQKLILVNSQMDNINPDDISKEILCCKIWDFNKAYNLSMLAKGFIHVNIVNLFTSYRILDKDRIRLLDEMLN
;
A
#
# COMPACT_ATOMS: atom_id res chain seq x y z
N MET A 1 -31.67 -4.70 -9.44
CA MET A 1 -31.05 -3.61 -10.23
C MET A 1 -30.56 -2.59 -9.21
N PHE A 2 -29.31 -2.71 -8.74
CA PHE A 2 -28.79 -1.82 -7.70
C PHE A 2 -28.33 -0.52 -8.36
N ASN A 3 -29.20 0.49 -8.32
CA ASN A 3 -28.89 1.86 -8.68
C ASN A 3 -28.24 2.51 -7.46
N CYS A 4 -26.93 2.75 -7.50
CA CYS A 4 -26.21 3.50 -6.48
C CYS A 4 -25.91 4.89 -7.04
N HIS A 5 -26.85 5.82 -6.85
CA HIS A 5 -26.55 7.24 -6.91
C HIS A 5 -25.83 7.62 -5.62
N TRP A 6 -24.52 7.80 -5.68
CA TRP A 6 -23.79 8.53 -4.65
C TRP A 6 -23.04 9.67 -5.34
N ASN A 7 -23.51 10.89 -5.09
CA ASN A 7 -22.91 12.13 -5.60
C ASN A 7 -22.08 12.74 -4.47
N ASN A 8 -20.77 12.53 -4.53
CA ASN A 8 -19.70 13.48 -4.17
C ASN A 8 -18.35 12.78 -4.38
N SER A 9 -17.63 13.18 -5.43
CA SER A 9 -16.44 12.49 -5.95
C SER A 9 -15.29 12.38 -4.95
N GLU A 10 -15.12 13.35 -4.04
CA GLU A 10 -14.07 13.31 -3.02
C GLU A 10 -14.37 12.29 -1.91
N THR A 11 -15.60 12.27 -1.39
CA THR A 11 -16.00 11.30 -0.35
C THR A 11 -16.06 9.87 -0.88
N LEU A 12 -16.43 9.67 -2.14
CA LEU A 12 -16.39 8.35 -2.77
C LEU A 12 -14.95 7.87 -2.96
N ALA A 13 -14.06 8.74 -3.43
CA ALA A 13 -12.64 8.40 -3.55
C ALA A 13 -12.02 8.02 -2.19
N GLU A 14 -12.39 8.69 -1.11
CA GLU A 14 -11.93 8.37 0.26
C GLU A 14 -12.52 7.06 0.81
N ILE A 15 -13.80 6.79 0.58
CA ILE A 15 -14.46 5.54 1.01
C ILE A 15 -13.96 4.34 0.20
N GLU A 16 -13.82 4.52 -1.11
CA GLU A 16 -13.26 3.53 -2.03
C GLU A 16 -11.79 3.26 -1.69
N TRP A 17 -11.03 4.31 -1.33
CA TRP A 17 -9.67 4.20 -0.81
C TRP A 17 -9.60 3.38 0.49
N SER A 18 -10.40 3.73 1.49
CA SER A 18 -10.44 3.01 2.77
C SER A 18 -10.78 1.53 2.57
N SER A 19 -11.76 1.23 1.72
CA SER A 19 -12.18 -0.15 1.46
C SER A 19 -11.12 -0.94 0.68
N THR A 20 -10.54 -0.33 -0.36
CA THR A 20 -9.48 -0.95 -1.17
C THR A 20 -8.25 -1.24 -0.32
N PHE A 21 -7.82 -0.28 0.50
CA PHE A 21 -6.67 -0.46 1.38
C PHE A 21 -6.87 -1.58 2.41
N ARG A 22 -8.08 -1.71 2.96
CA ARG A 22 -8.43 -2.81 3.87
C ARG A 22 -8.43 -4.17 3.18
N VAL A 23 -8.86 -4.26 1.92
CA VAL A 23 -8.70 -5.49 1.13
C VAL A 23 -7.22 -5.80 0.89
N LEU A 24 -6.40 -4.79 0.61
CA LEU A 24 -4.96 -4.95 0.38
C LEU A 24 -4.18 -5.40 1.63
N LYS A 25 -4.58 -4.93 2.82
CA LYS A 25 -4.11 -5.43 4.13
C LYS A 25 -4.66 -6.82 4.49
N GLU A 26 -5.43 -7.45 3.60
CA GLU A 26 -6.12 -8.72 3.83
C GLU A 26 -7.14 -8.69 4.98
N GLU A 27 -7.58 -7.50 5.43
CA GLU A 27 -8.61 -7.32 6.47
C GLU A 27 -10.02 -7.59 5.94
N LEU A 28 -10.23 -7.42 4.63
CA LEU A 28 -11.47 -7.74 3.93
C LEU A 28 -11.26 -8.94 2.98
N PRO A 29 -12.26 -9.84 2.86
CA PRO A 29 -12.14 -11.03 2.01
C PRO A 29 -12.21 -10.64 0.53
N THR A 30 -11.40 -11.30 -0.30
CA THR A 30 -11.58 -11.27 -1.75
C THR A 30 -12.77 -12.12 -2.20
N LEU A 31 -13.20 -11.95 -3.45
CA LEU A 31 -14.18 -12.84 -4.06
C LEU A 31 -13.79 -14.32 -3.98
N ASP A 32 -12.51 -14.68 -4.17
CA ASP A 32 -12.06 -16.08 -3.99
C ASP A 32 -12.30 -16.58 -2.56
N ASN A 33 -12.02 -15.74 -1.55
CA ASN A 33 -12.29 -16.07 -0.15
C ASN A 33 -13.80 -16.20 0.10
N LEU A 34 -14.62 -15.33 -0.49
CA LEU A 34 -16.08 -15.36 -0.37
C LEU A 34 -16.69 -16.60 -1.01
N VAL A 35 -16.23 -17.01 -2.19
CA VAL A 35 -16.64 -18.27 -2.87
C VAL A 35 -16.33 -19.48 -2.00
N LYS A 36 -15.14 -19.54 -1.37
CA LYS A 36 -14.78 -20.63 -0.46
C LYS A 36 -15.67 -20.68 0.79
N ARG A 37 -16.02 -19.52 1.36
CA ARG A 37 -16.81 -19.42 2.60
C ARG A 37 -18.32 -19.61 2.38
N LYS A 38 -18.87 -19.13 1.26
CA LYS A 38 -20.31 -19.14 0.95
C LYS A 38 -20.57 -19.45 -0.54
N PRO A 39 -20.29 -20.68 -1.02
CA PRO A 39 -20.39 -21.04 -2.44
C PRO A 39 -21.83 -21.01 -3.00
N HIS A 40 -22.85 -21.05 -2.13
CA HIS A 40 -24.25 -20.91 -2.52
C HIS A 40 -24.67 -19.45 -2.77
N VAL A 41 -23.88 -18.48 -2.30
CA VAL A 41 -24.12 -17.03 -2.52
C VAL A 41 -23.23 -16.49 -3.62
N TYR A 42 -21.96 -16.91 -3.66
CA TYR A 42 -20.95 -16.38 -4.57
C TYR A 42 -20.60 -17.39 -5.66
N ASN A 43 -20.70 -16.98 -6.92
CA ASN A 43 -20.42 -17.86 -8.06
C ASN A 43 -18.92 -17.95 -8.33
N SER A 44 -18.38 -19.17 -8.44
CA SER A 44 -16.97 -19.42 -8.75
C SER A 44 -16.52 -18.91 -10.12
N LYS A 45 -17.46 -18.62 -11.03
CA LYS A 45 -17.19 -18.01 -12.34
C LYS A 45 -17.06 -16.49 -12.29
N TRP A 46 -17.46 -15.84 -11.19
CA TRP A 46 -17.33 -14.39 -11.07
C TRP A 46 -15.85 -13.98 -11.09
N LYS A 47 -15.60 -12.87 -11.78
CA LYS A 47 -14.28 -12.29 -11.99
C LYS A 47 -14.06 -11.11 -11.05
N CYS A 48 -12.83 -10.64 -10.98
CA CYS A 48 -12.48 -9.39 -10.33
C CYS A 48 -13.41 -8.27 -10.82
N PRO A 49 -14.11 -7.55 -9.93
CA PRO A 49 -15.03 -6.48 -10.29
C PRO A 49 -14.30 -5.24 -10.83
N MET A 50 -12.98 -5.15 -10.65
CA MET A 50 -12.18 -4.04 -11.18
C MET A 50 -11.83 -4.24 -12.65
N CYS A 51 -11.38 -5.44 -13.04
CA CYS A 51 -10.90 -5.71 -14.41
C CYS A 51 -11.83 -6.60 -15.24
N PHE A 52 -12.76 -7.31 -14.61
CA PHE A 52 -13.66 -8.29 -15.22
C PHE A 52 -12.97 -9.43 -16.01
N LYS A 53 -11.65 -9.60 -15.91
CA LYS A 53 -10.85 -10.58 -16.67
C LYS A 53 -10.45 -11.78 -15.81
N ASP A 54 -9.72 -11.49 -14.73
CA ASP A 54 -9.09 -12.50 -13.87
C ASP A 54 -9.89 -12.80 -12.62
N LYS A 55 -9.48 -13.84 -11.90
CA LYS A 55 -10.04 -14.18 -10.59
C LYS A 55 -9.55 -13.18 -9.55
N GLU A 56 -10.46 -12.62 -8.75
CA GLU A 56 -10.07 -11.75 -7.65
C GLU A 56 -9.40 -12.55 -6.52
N THR A 57 -8.10 -12.35 -6.39
CA THR A 57 -7.27 -12.89 -5.31
C THR A 57 -6.42 -11.73 -4.77
N TYR A 58 -5.88 -11.84 -3.55
CA TYR A 58 -4.99 -10.79 -3.04
C TYR A 58 -3.82 -10.55 -3.99
N SER A 59 -3.21 -11.62 -4.52
CA SER A 59 -2.12 -11.48 -5.50
C SER A 59 -2.55 -10.83 -6.81
N HIS A 60 -3.79 -11.03 -7.26
CA HIS A 60 -4.30 -10.36 -8.46
C HIS A 60 -4.53 -8.88 -8.18
N LEU A 61 -5.11 -8.52 -7.05
CA LEU A 61 -5.40 -7.12 -6.72
C LEU A 61 -4.13 -6.28 -6.81
N TRP A 62 -3.04 -6.69 -6.15
CA TRP A 62 -1.72 -6.02 -6.22
C TRP A 62 -1.11 -5.88 -7.63
N LYS A 63 -1.66 -6.55 -8.64
CA LYS A 63 -1.20 -6.53 -10.04
C LYS A 63 -2.31 -6.15 -11.03
N CYS A 64 -3.47 -5.76 -10.54
CA CYS A 64 -4.61 -5.41 -11.37
C CYS A 64 -4.34 -4.06 -12.04
N GLU A 65 -4.32 -4.05 -13.38
CA GLU A 65 -4.07 -2.84 -14.18
C GLU A 65 -5.05 -1.71 -13.85
N HIS A 66 -6.30 -2.04 -13.52
CA HIS A 66 -7.33 -1.06 -13.16
C HIS A 66 -7.12 -0.42 -11.77
N LEU A 67 -6.18 -0.96 -10.97
CA LEU A 67 -5.77 -0.39 -9.68
C LEU A 67 -4.41 0.31 -9.78
N GLU A 68 -3.76 0.33 -10.95
CA GLU A 68 -2.41 0.87 -11.12
C GLU A 68 -2.28 2.33 -10.66
N GLN A 69 -3.21 3.19 -11.10
CA GLN A 69 -3.19 4.60 -10.69
C GLN A 69 -3.40 4.78 -9.18
N ILE A 70 -4.17 3.90 -8.55
CA ILE A 70 -4.35 3.89 -7.09
C ILE A 70 -3.02 3.53 -6.42
N TYR A 71 -2.29 2.56 -6.95
CA TYR A 71 -0.97 2.18 -6.42
C TYR A 71 0.09 3.26 -6.62
N LEU A 72 0.11 3.94 -7.77
CA LEU A 72 1.04 5.04 -8.01
C LEU A 72 0.78 6.20 -7.04
N ASN A 73 -0.48 6.57 -6.83
CA ASN A 73 -0.86 7.59 -5.85
C ASN A 73 -0.51 7.18 -4.41
N MET A 74 -0.66 5.90 -4.07
CA MET A 74 -0.26 5.37 -2.76
C MET A 74 1.26 5.46 -2.58
N ILE A 75 2.02 5.03 -3.59
CA ILE A 75 3.49 5.09 -3.57
C ILE A 75 3.93 6.53 -3.38
N ASP A 76 3.41 7.48 -4.16
CA ASP A 76 3.75 8.90 -4.05
C ASP A 76 3.49 9.45 -2.64
N LYS A 77 2.29 9.24 -2.09
CA LYS A 77 1.95 9.67 -0.72
C LYS A 77 2.87 9.05 0.33
N PHE A 78 3.21 7.77 0.17
CA PHE A 78 4.05 7.06 1.12
C PHE A 78 5.53 7.49 1.02
N GLN A 79 6.02 7.81 -0.19
CA GLN A 79 7.33 8.42 -0.39
C GLN A 79 7.42 9.80 0.28
N GLN A 80 6.40 10.63 0.12
CA GLN A 80 6.32 11.94 0.79
C GLN A 80 6.28 11.79 2.32
N TYR A 81 5.52 10.81 2.82
CA TYR A 81 5.48 10.50 4.26
C TYR A 81 6.86 10.09 4.79
N LEU A 82 7.56 9.17 4.10
CA LEU A 82 8.91 8.75 4.47
C LEU A 82 9.89 9.94 4.47
N GLN A 83 9.84 10.80 3.46
CA GLN A 83 10.69 11.98 3.38
C GLN A 83 10.46 12.90 4.59
N LYS A 84 9.19 13.20 4.89
CA LYS A 84 8.81 14.02 6.04
C LYS A 84 9.27 13.40 7.36
N LEU A 85 9.09 12.09 7.52
CA LEU A 85 9.56 11.37 8.71
C LEU A 85 11.07 11.49 8.91
N ILE A 86 11.84 11.28 7.85
CA ILE A 86 13.31 11.36 7.90
C ILE A 86 13.76 12.78 8.25
N LEU A 87 13.19 13.80 7.60
CA LEU A 87 13.51 15.20 7.87
C LEU A 87 13.26 15.59 9.33
N VAL A 88 12.20 15.06 9.95
CA VAL A 88 11.82 15.40 11.33
C VAL A 88 12.69 14.66 12.36
N ASN A 89 13.13 13.44 12.07
CA ASN A 89 13.76 12.55 13.06
C ASN A 89 15.27 12.36 12.88
N SER A 90 15.83 12.79 11.75
CA SER A 90 17.25 12.64 11.48
C SER A 90 18.11 13.48 12.43
N GLN A 91 19.28 12.94 12.78
CA GLN A 91 20.29 13.61 13.60
C GLN A 91 21.39 14.27 12.75
N MET A 92 21.20 14.31 11.43
CA MET A 92 22.15 14.94 10.51
C MET A 92 21.85 16.43 10.34
N ASP A 93 22.89 17.25 10.36
CA ASP A 93 22.78 18.68 10.04
C ASP A 93 22.74 18.89 8.51
N ASN A 94 22.02 19.92 8.06
CA ASN A 94 21.97 20.37 6.66
C ASN A 94 21.55 19.29 5.64
N ILE A 95 20.60 18.43 5.98
CA ILE A 95 20.09 17.42 5.06
C ILE A 95 19.35 18.09 3.91
N ASN A 96 19.70 17.71 2.69
CA ASN A 96 19.00 18.14 1.50
C ASN A 96 17.76 17.25 1.25
N PRO A 97 16.53 17.80 1.24
CA PRO A 97 15.32 17.06 0.93
C PRO A 97 15.37 16.31 -0.40
N ASP A 98 16.05 16.85 -1.41
CA ASP A 98 16.15 16.24 -2.73
C ASP A 98 16.99 14.97 -2.73
N ASP A 99 18.00 14.89 -1.86
CA ASP A 99 18.85 13.71 -1.74
C ASP A 99 18.11 12.58 -1.02
N ILE A 100 17.30 12.91 -0.01
CA ILE A 100 16.35 11.96 0.59
C ILE A 100 15.40 11.41 -0.48
N SER A 101 14.80 12.28 -1.29
CA SER A 101 13.86 11.87 -2.34
C SER A 101 14.50 10.90 -3.33
N LYS A 102 15.74 11.16 -3.76
CA LYS A 102 16.47 10.24 -4.66
C LYS A 102 16.71 8.88 -4.01
N GLU A 103 17.16 8.84 -2.75
CA GLU A 103 17.38 7.59 -2.02
C GLU A 103 16.07 6.80 -1.83
N ILE A 104 14.98 7.48 -1.49
CA ILE A 104 13.64 6.89 -1.39
C ILE A 104 13.26 6.26 -2.74
N LEU A 105 13.40 6.99 -3.85
CA LEU A 105 13.06 6.48 -5.19
C LEU A 105 13.90 5.25 -5.58
N CYS A 106 15.14 5.14 -5.10
CA CYS A 106 16.00 3.98 -5.32
C CYS A 106 15.57 2.72 -4.54
N CYS A 107 14.61 2.84 -3.61
CA CYS A 107 14.13 1.69 -2.86
C CYS A 107 13.36 0.71 -3.78
N LYS A 108 13.85 -0.53 -3.86
CA LYS A 108 13.24 -1.62 -4.65
C LYS A 108 11.79 -1.99 -4.28
N ILE A 109 11.24 -1.45 -3.19
CA ILE A 109 9.90 -1.80 -2.70
C ILE A 109 8.77 -1.29 -3.58
N TRP A 110 9.05 -0.32 -4.46
CA TRP A 110 8.07 0.27 -5.38
C TRP A 110 7.76 -0.62 -6.59
N ASP A 111 8.60 -1.62 -6.88
CA ASP A 111 8.42 -2.51 -8.03
C ASP A 111 7.54 -3.72 -7.66
N PHE A 112 6.27 -3.68 -8.07
CA PHE A 112 5.29 -4.76 -7.85
C PHE A 112 5.62 -6.08 -8.59
N ASN A 113 6.60 -6.08 -9.49
CA ASN A 113 7.08 -7.32 -10.10
C ASN A 113 8.07 -8.06 -9.20
N LYS A 114 8.61 -7.42 -8.15
CA LYS A 114 9.49 -8.07 -7.18
C LYS A 114 8.68 -8.83 -6.14
N ALA A 115 9.27 -9.91 -5.62
CA ALA A 115 8.69 -10.70 -4.53
C ALA A 115 8.51 -9.89 -3.23
N TYR A 116 9.39 -8.92 -2.98
CA TYR A 116 9.40 -8.07 -1.79
C TYR A 116 9.08 -6.63 -2.16
N ASN A 117 7.80 -6.37 -2.43
CA ASN A 117 7.28 -5.05 -2.78
C ASN A 117 6.39 -4.48 -1.66
N LEU A 118 5.76 -3.34 -1.91
CA LEU A 118 4.90 -2.62 -0.95
C LEU A 118 3.75 -3.48 -0.37
N SER A 119 3.32 -4.54 -1.06
CA SER A 119 2.35 -5.51 -0.51
C SER A 119 2.83 -6.21 0.76
N MET A 120 4.14 -6.35 0.95
CA MET A 120 4.70 -6.93 2.17
C MET A 120 4.52 -5.99 3.36
N LEU A 121 4.58 -4.67 3.14
CA LEU A 121 4.31 -3.68 4.18
C LEU A 121 2.85 -3.76 4.65
N ALA A 122 1.91 -3.89 3.72
CA ALA A 122 0.50 -4.10 4.05
C ALA A 122 0.25 -5.39 4.87
N LYS A 123 1.19 -6.34 4.83
CA LYS A 123 1.17 -7.61 5.59
C LYS A 123 1.94 -7.55 6.91
N GLY A 124 2.45 -6.39 7.31
CA GLY A 124 3.23 -6.25 8.55
C GLY A 124 4.75 -6.39 8.39
N PHE A 125 5.27 -6.59 7.16
CA PHE A 125 6.70 -6.79 6.94
C PHE A 125 7.40 -5.52 6.45
N ILE A 126 8.48 -5.15 7.11
CA ILE A 126 9.25 -3.97 6.75
C ILE A 126 10.47 -4.37 5.93
N HIS A 127 10.60 -3.79 4.73
CA HIS A 127 11.68 -4.11 3.81
C HIS A 127 13.02 -3.53 4.28
N VAL A 128 14.11 -4.28 4.08
CA VAL A 128 15.46 -3.88 4.49
C VAL A 128 15.91 -2.52 3.96
N ASN A 129 15.51 -2.13 2.74
CA ASN A 129 15.78 -0.80 2.19
C ASN A 129 15.27 0.34 3.09
N ILE A 130 14.09 0.21 3.70
CA ILE A 130 13.54 1.22 4.61
C ILE A 130 14.36 1.28 5.91
N VAL A 131 14.73 0.12 6.43
CA VAL A 131 15.58 0.03 7.63
C VAL A 131 16.96 0.66 7.38
N ASN A 132 17.57 0.37 6.23
CA ASN A 132 18.84 0.93 5.81
C ASN A 132 18.75 2.45 5.60
N LEU A 133 17.63 2.93 5.05
CA LEU A 133 17.37 4.36 4.89
C LEU A 133 17.31 5.06 6.26
N PHE A 134 16.58 4.52 7.23
CA PHE A 134 16.57 5.10 8.58
C PHE A 134 17.96 5.08 9.24
N THR A 135 18.77 4.08 8.92
CA THR A 135 20.15 3.97 9.41
C THR A 135 21.06 5.00 8.75
N SER A 136 20.94 5.25 7.44
CA SER A 136 21.77 6.24 6.73
C SER A 136 21.55 7.66 7.26
N TYR A 137 20.32 7.97 7.67
CA TYR A 137 19.94 9.24 8.27
C TYR A 137 20.08 9.31 9.80
N ARG A 138 20.79 8.35 10.43
CA ARG A 138 21.09 8.35 11.87
C ARG A 138 19.87 8.53 12.77
N ILE A 139 18.72 7.99 12.38
CA ILE A 139 17.51 8.01 13.21
C ILE A 139 17.76 7.13 14.45
N LEU A 140 17.50 7.67 15.65
CA LEU A 140 17.74 6.97 16.91
C LEU A 140 16.95 5.66 16.98
N ASP A 141 17.51 4.62 17.60
CA ASP A 141 16.86 3.29 17.68
C ASP A 141 15.45 3.35 18.31
N LYS A 142 15.26 4.18 19.34
CA LYS A 142 13.95 4.38 19.99
C LYS A 142 12.92 4.98 19.02
N ASP A 143 13.34 5.93 18.19
CA ASP A 143 12.49 6.59 17.21
C ASP A 143 12.25 5.65 16.04
N ARG A 144 13.28 4.88 15.63
CA ARG A 144 13.13 3.82 14.63
C ARG A 144 12.05 2.82 15.03
N ILE A 145 12.08 2.27 16.25
CA ILE A 145 11.05 1.31 16.69
C ILE A 145 9.67 1.93 16.66
N ARG A 146 9.51 3.16 17.17
CA ARG A 146 8.22 3.89 17.13
C ARG A 146 7.73 4.09 15.69
N LEU A 147 8.61 4.54 14.79
CA LEU A 147 8.26 4.80 13.39
C LEU A 147 7.89 3.52 12.65
N LEU A 148 8.62 2.42 12.90
CA LEU A 148 8.29 1.12 12.32
C LEU A 148 6.91 0.64 12.79
N ASP A 149 6.53 0.89 14.04
CA ASP A 149 5.19 0.57 14.57
C ASP A 149 4.09 1.46 13.97
N GLU A 150 4.34 2.78 13.87
CA GLU A 150 3.43 3.73 13.20
C GLU A 150 3.18 3.39 11.73
N MET A 151 4.17 2.82 11.03
CA MET A 151 4.02 2.41 9.63
C MET A 151 3.13 1.17 9.46
N LEU A 152 2.99 0.33 10.48
CA LEU A 152 2.21 -0.91 10.41
C LEU A 152 0.77 -0.73 10.86
N ASN A 153 0.50 0.29 11.68
CA ASN A 153 -0.83 0.61 12.21
C ASN A 153 -1.56 1.61 11.32
#